data_AF-A0A061RZU6-F1
#
_entry.id   AF-A0A061RZU6-F1
#
_cell.length_a   1.000
_cell.length_b   1.000
_cell.length_c   1.000
_cell.angle_alpha   90.00
_cell.angle_beta   90.00
_cell.angle_gamma   90.00
#
_symmetry.space_group_name_H-M   'P 1'
#
loop_
_entity.id
_entity.type
_entity.pdbx_description
1 polymer ?
#
loop_
_entity_poly.entity_id
_entity_poly.type
_entity_poly.pdbx_seq_one_letter_code
_entity_poly.pdbx_strand_id
1 'polypeptide(L)'
;PIRWMPPEALKRRRWSEKSDVWAFGVLMWELWSAAELPYSFCGADCEVYELVTRDVRLEKPDGCPDRVFSLMKHCWEKDAACRPTFRMLRADLLKIYVDLAGAGNSSRSYQNEHQDGRCIVCFDEVACIVLVPCGHMCACGGCAPMLQQCPICRAAVGERVRVYHAGVAL
;
A
#
# COMPACT_ATOMS: atom_id res chain seq x y z
N PRO A 1 -6.37 11.50 -17.11
CA PRO A 1 -6.80 11.24 -15.71
C PRO A 1 -8.25 10.73 -15.56
N ILE A 2 -9.15 10.89 -16.55
CA ILE A 2 -10.58 10.52 -16.45
C ILE A 2 -10.82 9.07 -16.01
N ARG A 3 -10.03 8.12 -16.50
CA ARG A 3 -10.14 6.68 -16.20
C ARG A 3 -9.90 6.30 -14.73
N TRP A 4 -9.32 7.21 -13.94
CA TRP A 4 -9.06 7.04 -12.50
C TRP A 4 -10.02 7.85 -11.62
N MET A 5 -10.92 8.64 -12.21
CA MET A 5 -11.75 9.57 -11.46
C MET A 5 -13.07 8.94 -11.01
N PRO A 6 -13.53 9.23 -9.78
CA PRO A 6 -14.84 8.79 -9.31
C PRO A 6 -15.99 9.62 -9.93
N PRO A 7 -17.25 9.16 -9.84
CA PRO A 7 -18.41 9.82 -10.42
C PRO A 7 -18.60 11.27 -9.95
N GLU A 8 -18.35 11.58 -8.67
CA GLU A 8 -18.52 12.93 -8.13
C GLU A 8 -17.45 13.92 -8.64
N ALA A 9 -16.24 13.43 -8.92
CA ALA A 9 -15.18 14.24 -9.51
C ALA A 9 -15.46 14.48 -11.00
N LEU A 10 -15.94 13.46 -11.71
CA LEU A 10 -16.35 13.56 -13.11
C LEU A 10 -17.52 14.53 -13.31
N LYS A 11 -18.61 14.37 -12.53
CA LYS A 11 -19.85 15.15 -12.70
C LYS A 11 -19.75 16.57 -12.15
N ARG A 12 -19.08 16.74 -11.01
CA ARG A 12 -19.17 17.97 -10.20
C ARG A 12 -17.81 18.52 -9.78
N ARG A 13 -16.70 17.95 -10.25
CA ARG A 13 -15.33 18.34 -9.88
C ARG A 13 -15.12 18.40 -8.36
N ARG A 14 -15.75 17.46 -7.63
CA ARG A 14 -15.58 17.32 -6.18
C ARG A 14 -14.44 16.35 -5.87
N TRP A 15 -13.47 16.83 -5.11
CA TRP A 15 -12.27 16.10 -4.72
C TRP A 15 -12.22 15.94 -3.20
N SER A 16 -11.71 14.82 -2.73
CA SER A 16 -11.57 14.50 -1.31
C SER A 16 -10.65 13.29 -1.12
N GLU A 17 -10.28 12.96 0.12
CA GLU A 17 -9.62 11.67 0.42
C GLU A 17 -10.41 10.47 -0.17
N LYS A 18 -11.74 10.55 -0.21
CA LYS A 18 -12.59 9.49 -0.79
C LYS A 18 -12.51 9.41 -2.31
N SER A 19 -12.14 10.48 -3.00
CA SER A 19 -11.84 10.40 -4.43
C SER A 19 -10.49 9.74 -4.68
N ASP A 20 -9.53 9.94 -3.79
CA ASP A 20 -8.23 9.28 -3.86
C ASP A 20 -8.35 7.78 -3.55
N VAL A 21 -9.24 7.40 -2.63
CA VAL A 21 -9.59 5.98 -2.38
C VAL A 21 -10.10 5.30 -3.65
N TRP A 22 -10.93 5.97 -4.45
CA TRP A 22 -11.37 5.43 -5.73
C TRP A 22 -10.21 5.23 -6.70
N ALA A 23 -9.38 6.27 -6.88
CA ALA A 23 -8.21 6.21 -7.75
C ALA A 23 -7.24 5.11 -7.31
N PHE A 24 -7.09 4.90 -6.01
CA PHE A 24 -6.31 3.80 -5.44
C PHE A 24 -6.90 2.43 -5.78
N GLY A 25 -8.23 2.28 -5.79
CA GLY A 25 -8.87 1.06 -6.29
C GLY A 25 -8.54 0.78 -7.76
N VAL A 26 -8.53 1.82 -8.61
CA VAL A 26 -8.11 1.70 -10.02
C VAL A 26 -6.63 1.32 -10.12
N LEU A 27 -5.76 1.92 -9.32
CA LEU A 27 -4.35 1.56 -9.24
C LEU A 27 -4.15 0.09 -8.83
N MET A 28 -4.90 -0.39 -7.84
CA MET A 28 -4.88 -1.80 -7.47
C MET A 28 -5.27 -2.71 -8.64
N TRP A 29 -6.25 -2.31 -9.44
CA TRP A 29 -6.63 -3.05 -10.65
C TRP A 29 -5.48 -3.08 -11.67
N GLU A 30 -4.82 -1.95 -11.92
CA GLU A 30 -3.66 -1.87 -12.83
C GLU A 30 -2.52 -2.80 -12.39
N LEU A 31 -2.24 -2.88 -11.09
CA LEU A 31 -1.21 -3.80 -10.57
C LEU A 31 -1.53 -5.27 -10.86
N TRP A 32 -2.81 -5.66 -10.82
CA TRP A 32 -3.24 -7.02 -11.07
C TRP A 32 -3.46 -7.35 -12.54
N SER A 33 -3.80 -6.36 -13.37
CA SER A 33 -3.93 -6.50 -14.83
C SER A 33 -2.59 -6.35 -15.56
N ALA A 34 -1.46 -6.41 -14.86
CA ALA A 34 -0.12 -6.21 -15.41
C ALA A 34 0.02 -4.88 -16.19
N ALA A 35 -0.46 -3.79 -15.57
CA ALA A 35 -0.44 -2.43 -16.07
C ALA A 35 -1.28 -2.20 -17.34
N GLU A 36 -2.37 -2.96 -17.52
CA GLU A 36 -3.35 -2.65 -18.55
C GLU A 36 -3.98 -1.27 -18.32
N LEU A 37 -4.33 -0.57 -19.39
CA LEU A 37 -5.08 0.68 -19.32
C LEU A 37 -6.49 0.44 -18.77
N PRO A 38 -6.93 1.11 -17.69
CA PRO A 38 -8.29 0.96 -17.19
C PRO A 38 -9.32 1.34 -18.26
N TYR A 39 -10.33 0.48 -18.45
CA TYR A 39 -11.33 0.60 -19.52
C TYR A 39 -10.72 0.64 -20.92
N SER A 40 -9.66 -0.14 -21.17
CA SER A 40 -8.91 -0.23 -22.45
C SER A 40 -9.81 -0.40 -23.68
N PHE A 41 -10.96 -1.04 -23.53
CA PHE A 41 -11.97 -1.24 -24.57
C PHE A 41 -12.71 0.04 -25.01
N CYS A 42 -12.63 1.14 -24.24
CA CYS A 42 -13.19 2.43 -24.62
C CYS A 42 -12.20 3.23 -25.49
N GLY A 43 -12.67 3.71 -26.64
CA GLY A 43 -11.88 4.50 -27.58
C GLY A 43 -11.71 5.96 -27.15
N ALA A 44 -12.58 6.46 -26.26
CA ALA A 44 -12.56 7.84 -25.80
C ALA A 44 -12.91 7.99 -24.31
N ASP A 45 -12.40 9.03 -23.68
CA ASP A 45 -12.65 9.32 -22.27
C ASP A 45 -14.14 9.64 -21.96
N CYS A 46 -14.92 10.11 -22.96
CA CYS A 46 -16.36 10.33 -22.79
C CYS A 46 -17.14 9.02 -22.59
N GLU A 47 -16.70 7.92 -23.21
CA GLU A 47 -17.30 6.60 -23.01
C GLU A 47 -17.05 6.11 -21.59
N VAL A 48 -15.83 6.31 -21.08
CA VAL A 48 -15.45 5.98 -19.71
C VAL A 48 -16.28 6.79 -18.71
N TYR A 49 -16.48 8.09 -18.97
CA TYR A 49 -17.37 8.92 -18.17
C TYR A 49 -18.78 8.32 -18.09
N GLU A 50 -19.39 7.92 -19.21
CA GLU A 50 -20.72 7.33 -19.23
C GLU A 50 -20.78 6.01 -18.44
N LEU A 51 -19.79 5.13 -18.60
CA LEU A 51 -19.73 3.85 -17.88
C LEU A 51 -19.65 4.05 -16.37
N VAL A 52 -18.67 4.84 -15.91
CA VAL A 52 -18.45 5.10 -14.48
C VAL A 52 -19.70 5.73 -13.85
N THR A 53 -20.32 6.68 -14.55
CA THR A 53 -21.49 7.40 -14.04
C THR A 53 -22.78 6.58 -14.04
N ARG A 54 -22.86 5.51 -14.85
CA ARG A 54 -23.92 4.49 -14.89
C ARG A 54 -23.65 3.28 -14.00
N ASP A 55 -22.65 3.38 -13.13
CA ASP A 55 -22.29 2.34 -12.18
C ASP A 55 -21.62 1.09 -12.77
N VAL A 56 -21.12 1.19 -14.01
CA VAL A 56 -20.26 0.14 -14.60
C VAL A 56 -18.85 0.28 -14.03
N ARG A 57 -18.21 -0.86 -13.75
CA ARG A 57 -16.88 -0.95 -13.14
C ARG A 57 -15.98 -1.89 -13.94
N LEU A 58 -14.69 -1.82 -13.65
CA LEU A 58 -13.69 -2.73 -14.20
C LEU A 58 -13.99 -4.18 -13.77
N GLU A 59 -13.78 -5.12 -14.68
CA GLU A 59 -13.89 -6.55 -14.39
C GLU A 59 -12.71 -7.02 -13.55
N LYS A 60 -12.85 -8.20 -12.94
CA LYS A 60 -11.80 -8.81 -12.13
C LYS A 60 -10.64 -9.26 -13.03
N PRO A 61 -9.39 -8.81 -12.80
CA PRO A 61 -8.23 -9.32 -13.55
C PRO A 61 -8.02 -10.81 -13.32
N ASP A 62 -7.46 -11.49 -14.32
CA ASP A 62 -7.08 -12.89 -14.23
C ASP A 62 -6.04 -13.12 -13.11
N GLY A 63 -6.19 -14.21 -12.36
CA GLY A 63 -5.31 -14.54 -11.25
C GLY A 63 -5.44 -13.66 -10.00
N CYS A 64 -6.28 -12.61 -10.03
CA CYS A 64 -6.52 -11.76 -8.86
C CYS A 64 -7.30 -12.55 -7.77
N PRO A 65 -6.86 -12.55 -6.50
CA PRO A 65 -7.63 -13.16 -5.41
C PRO A 65 -8.96 -12.43 -5.14
N ASP A 66 -10.03 -13.17 -4.84
CA ASP A 66 -11.37 -12.60 -4.61
C ASP A 66 -11.40 -11.55 -3.50
N ARG A 67 -10.59 -11.76 -2.45
CA ARG A 67 -10.49 -10.80 -1.34
C ARG A 67 -9.90 -9.47 -1.79
N VAL A 68 -8.91 -9.49 -2.68
CA VAL A 68 -8.33 -8.26 -3.24
C VAL A 68 -9.35 -7.56 -4.11
N PHE A 69 -9.99 -8.29 -5.04
CA PHE A 69 -10.99 -7.68 -5.93
C PHE A 69 -12.20 -7.13 -5.16
N SER A 70 -12.62 -7.80 -4.08
CA SER A 70 -13.68 -7.28 -3.19
C SER A 70 -13.27 -5.95 -2.55
N LEU A 71 -12.01 -5.79 -2.16
CA LEU A 71 -11.48 -4.52 -1.66
C LEU A 71 -11.49 -3.44 -2.74
N MET A 72 -11.11 -3.77 -3.98
CA MET A 72 -11.21 -2.84 -5.12
C MET A 72 -12.66 -2.37 -5.32
N LYS A 73 -13.63 -3.29 -5.30
CA LYS A 73 -15.06 -2.96 -5.40
C LYS A 73 -15.52 -1.99 -4.30
N HIS A 74 -15.08 -2.18 -3.06
CA HIS A 74 -15.38 -1.25 -1.97
C HIS A 74 -14.78 0.15 -2.20
N CYS A 75 -13.61 0.25 -2.82
CA CYS A 75 -13.06 1.55 -3.25
C CYS A 75 -13.93 2.23 -4.31
N TRP A 76 -14.68 1.45 -5.11
CA TRP A 76 -15.50 1.95 -6.21
C TRP A 76 -16.99 2.09 -5.87
N GLU A 77 -17.33 2.13 -4.59
CA GLU A 77 -18.69 2.45 -4.13
C GLU A 77 -19.14 3.80 -4.68
N LYS A 78 -20.39 3.83 -5.15
CA LYS A 78 -20.96 5.03 -5.78
C LYS A 78 -21.07 6.18 -4.79
N ASP A 79 -21.52 5.87 -3.57
CA ASP A 79 -21.49 6.82 -2.46
C ASP A 79 -20.09 6.88 -1.85
N ALA A 80 -19.47 8.05 -1.89
CA ALA A 80 -18.14 8.30 -1.33
C ALA A 80 -18.09 8.02 0.18
N ALA A 81 -19.20 8.14 0.91
CA ALA A 81 -19.25 7.83 2.34
C ALA A 81 -19.12 6.32 2.61
N CYS A 82 -19.59 5.47 1.69
CA CYS A 82 -19.53 4.01 1.80
C CYS A 82 -18.15 3.44 1.48
N ARG A 83 -17.30 4.19 0.76
CA ARG A 83 -15.92 3.80 0.50
C ARG A 83 -15.14 3.68 1.81
N PRO A 84 -14.15 2.78 1.93
CA PRO A 84 -13.30 2.69 3.12
C PRO A 84 -12.43 3.95 3.30
N THR A 85 -11.76 4.07 4.44
CA THR A 85 -10.65 5.02 4.60
C THR A 85 -9.33 4.35 4.25
N PHE A 86 -8.28 5.10 3.96
CA PHE A 86 -6.95 4.51 3.76
C PHE A 86 -6.46 3.71 4.98
N ARG A 87 -6.86 4.11 6.20
CA ARG A 87 -6.57 3.34 7.41
C ARG A 87 -7.19 1.95 7.38
N MET A 88 -8.44 1.83 6.92
CA MET A 88 -9.12 0.54 6.77
C MET A 88 -8.48 -0.28 5.65
N LEU A 89 -8.25 0.35 4.49
CA LEU A 89 -7.59 -0.29 3.34
C LEU A 89 -6.22 -0.89 3.73
N ARG A 90 -5.40 -0.14 4.45
CA ARG A 90 -4.10 -0.64 4.96
C ARG A 90 -4.30 -1.86 5.85
N ALA A 91 -5.24 -1.82 6.79
CA ALA A 91 -5.49 -2.94 7.69
C ALA A 91 -5.96 -4.19 6.94
N ASP A 92 -6.82 -4.04 5.95
CA ASP A 92 -7.35 -5.17 5.18
C ASP A 92 -6.34 -5.72 4.19
N LEU A 93 -5.55 -4.86 3.54
CA LEU A 93 -4.42 -5.27 2.70
C LEU A 93 -3.37 -6.07 3.48
N LEU A 94 -3.04 -5.64 4.70
CA LEU A 94 -2.10 -6.37 5.57
C LEU A 94 -2.61 -7.76 5.93
N LYS A 95 -3.91 -7.91 6.23
CA LYS A 95 -4.52 -9.22 6.47
C LYS A 95 -4.42 -10.10 5.23
N ILE A 96 -4.78 -9.57 4.06
CA ILE A 96 -4.70 -10.31 2.79
C ILE A 96 -3.25 -10.73 2.51
N TYR A 97 -2.29 -9.82 2.72
CA TYR A 97 -0.87 -10.12 2.55
C TYR A 97 -0.41 -11.26 3.45
N VAL A 98 -0.77 -11.23 4.74
CA VAL A 98 -0.44 -12.30 5.69
C VAL A 98 -1.11 -13.62 5.30
N ASP A 99 -2.36 -13.61 4.84
CA ASP A 99 -3.06 -14.81 4.37
C ASP A 99 -2.36 -15.43 3.15
N LEU A 100 -1.99 -14.58 2.17
CA LEU A 100 -1.29 -15.01 0.95
C LEU A 100 0.14 -15.48 1.23
N ALA A 101 0.85 -14.83 2.15
CA ALA A 101 2.19 -15.23 2.59
C ALA A 101 2.16 -16.48 3.49
N GLY A 102 1.09 -16.65 4.28
CA GLY A 102 0.90 -17.75 5.22
C GLY A 102 0.54 -19.08 4.55
N ALA A 103 0.03 -19.05 3.31
CA ALA A 103 -0.16 -20.25 2.50
C ALA A 103 1.17 -20.89 2.03
N GLY A 104 2.32 -20.24 2.30
CA GLY A 104 3.65 -20.67 1.85
C GLY A 104 4.70 -20.93 2.93
N ASN A 105 4.40 -20.88 4.24
CA ASN A 105 5.32 -21.41 5.26
C ASN A 105 4.71 -21.52 6.67
N SER A 106 4.90 -22.68 7.29
CA SER A 106 4.82 -22.89 8.72
C SER A 106 5.77 -21.93 9.47
N SER A 107 5.28 -21.33 10.56
CA SER A 107 6.06 -20.65 11.59
C SER A 107 6.77 -19.34 11.17
N ARG A 108 6.06 -18.21 11.18
CA ARG A 108 6.70 -16.89 11.38
C ARG A 108 5.75 -15.92 12.10
N SER A 109 5.77 -16.03 13.42
CA SER A 109 5.13 -15.12 14.37
C SER A 109 5.62 -13.68 14.17
N TYR A 110 4.71 -12.79 13.78
CA TYR A 110 4.61 -11.37 14.15
C TYR A 110 5.88 -10.66 14.64
N GLN A 111 6.93 -10.53 13.81
CA GLN A 111 7.97 -9.51 13.91
C GLN A 111 8.52 -9.22 12.50
N ASN A 112 8.64 -7.93 12.14
CA ASN A 112 9.40 -7.34 11.02
C ASN A 112 8.63 -6.94 9.74
N GLU A 113 8.09 -5.71 9.74
CA GLU A 113 7.76 -4.93 8.53
C GLU A 113 9.00 -4.28 7.85
N HIS A 114 10.18 -4.91 7.90
CA HIS A 114 11.32 -4.50 7.08
C HIS A 114 11.96 -5.70 6.39
N GLN A 115 11.68 -5.81 5.09
CA GLN A 115 12.25 -6.81 4.19
C GLN A 115 13.79 -6.81 4.29
N ASP A 116 14.34 -7.99 4.52
CA ASP A 116 15.76 -8.37 4.59
C ASP A 116 16.64 -7.85 5.74
N GLY A 117 16.11 -7.10 6.71
CA GLY A 117 16.95 -6.57 7.81
C GLY A 117 18.02 -5.58 7.35
N ARG A 118 17.88 -5.02 6.14
CA ARG A 118 18.77 -3.99 5.59
C ARG A 118 18.34 -2.59 6.02
N CYS A 119 19.29 -1.67 5.99
CA CYS A 119 19.09 -0.26 6.29
C CYS A 119 18.22 0.38 5.21
N ILE A 120 17.12 1.02 5.61
CA ILE A 120 16.22 1.68 4.65
C ILE A 120 16.72 3.04 4.14
N VAL A 121 17.90 3.46 4.61
CA VAL A 121 18.52 4.74 4.21
C VAL A 121 19.50 4.52 3.08
N CYS A 122 20.43 3.56 3.22
CA CYS A 122 21.39 3.25 2.16
C CYS A 122 21.02 2.01 1.33
N PHE A 123 20.17 1.12 1.84
CA PHE A 123 19.85 -0.19 1.24
C PHE A 123 21.03 -1.16 1.07
N ASP A 124 22.23 -0.75 1.49
CA ASP A 124 23.48 -1.51 1.35
C ASP A 124 23.81 -2.35 2.58
N GLU A 125 23.65 -1.78 3.78
CA GLU A 125 24.14 -2.35 5.04
C GLU A 125 23.00 -2.91 5.89
N VAL A 126 23.32 -3.82 6.82
CA VAL A 126 22.34 -4.36 7.79
C VAL A 126 21.87 -3.26 8.75
N ALA A 127 20.56 -3.17 8.94
CA ALA A 127 19.97 -2.35 9.98
C ALA A 127 20.33 -2.94 11.35
N CYS A 128 21.16 -2.24 12.10
CA CYS A 128 21.66 -2.68 13.40
C CYS A 128 21.47 -1.61 14.50
N ILE A 129 20.81 -0.50 14.19
CA ILE A 129 20.56 0.59 15.13
C ILE A 129 19.06 0.71 15.43
N VAL A 130 18.72 0.55 16.71
CA VAL A 130 17.39 0.83 17.27
C VAL A 130 17.31 2.31 17.64
N LEU A 131 16.23 2.97 17.20
CA LEU A 131 15.94 4.38 17.50
C LEU A 131 15.00 4.47 18.71
N VAL A 132 15.44 5.16 19.77
CA VAL A 132 14.67 5.37 21.00
C VAL A 132 13.98 6.75 20.93
N PRO A 133 12.69 6.87 21.33
CA PRO A 133 11.90 5.90 22.08
C PRO A 133 11.06 4.93 21.23
N CYS A 134 11.06 5.05 19.89
CA CYS A 134 10.12 4.29 19.07
C CYS A 134 10.44 2.80 18.90
N GLY A 135 11.66 2.36 19.22
CA GLY A 135 12.08 0.96 19.18
C GLY A 135 12.35 0.39 17.78
N HIS A 136 12.27 1.20 16.72
CA HIS A 136 12.45 0.72 15.36
C HIS A 136 13.92 0.55 15.00
N MET A 137 14.27 -0.62 14.45
CA MET A 137 15.60 -0.95 13.92
C MET A 137 15.61 -0.84 12.40
N CYS A 138 15.93 0.34 11.86
CA CYS A 138 15.80 0.63 10.43
C CYS A 138 17.05 1.21 9.78
N ALA A 139 18.08 1.54 10.57
CA ALA A 139 19.30 2.18 10.09
C ALA A 139 20.55 1.35 10.40
N CYS A 140 21.53 1.36 9.50
CA CYS A 140 22.87 0.84 9.79
C CYS A 140 23.65 1.84 10.66
N GLY A 141 24.82 1.40 11.14
CA GLY A 141 25.71 2.26 11.94
C GLY A 141 26.19 3.52 11.22
N GLY A 142 26.28 3.51 9.88
CA GLY A 142 26.67 4.67 9.09
C GLY A 142 25.55 5.69 8.86
N CYS A 143 24.31 5.22 8.68
CA CYS A 143 23.18 6.09 8.38
C CYS A 143 22.50 6.66 9.63
N ALA A 144 22.50 5.92 10.75
CA ALA A 144 21.79 6.34 11.96
C ALA A 144 22.21 7.71 12.54
N PRO A 145 23.49 8.13 12.52
CA PRO A 145 23.91 9.43 13.05
C PRO A 145 23.23 10.63 12.37
N MET A 146 22.81 10.49 11.11
CA MET A 146 22.18 11.58 10.34
C MET A 146 20.67 11.72 10.60
N LEU A 147 20.06 10.80 11.33
CA LEU A 147 18.61 10.75 11.52
C LEU A 147 18.16 11.57 12.74
N GLN A 148 17.40 12.64 12.53
CA GLN A 148 16.73 13.38 13.61
C GLN A 148 15.34 12.80 13.95
N GLN A 149 14.72 12.11 13.00
CA GLN A 149 13.43 11.43 13.14
C GLN A 149 13.54 10.00 12.60
N CYS A 150 12.77 9.08 13.19
CA CYS A 150 12.65 7.71 12.70
C CYS A 150 11.96 7.70 11.32
N PRO A 151 12.57 7.15 10.26
CA PRO A 151 11.93 7.12 8.94
C PRO A 151 10.66 6.26 8.86
N ILE A 152 10.46 5.32 9.80
CA ILE A 152 9.25 4.48 9.86
C ILE A 152 8.07 5.25 10.46
N CYS A 153 8.26 5.84 11.64
CA CYS A 153 7.15 6.37 12.45
C CYS A 153 7.24 7.87 12.73
N ARG A 154 8.28 8.55 12.23
CA ARG A 154 8.56 9.99 12.40
C ARG A 154 8.76 10.47 13.84
N ALA A 155 8.82 9.56 14.81
CA ALA A 155 9.20 9.88 16.18
C ALA A 155 10.60 10.52 16.22
N ALA A 156 10.79 11.52 17.09
CA ALA A 156 12.09 12.13 17.31
C ALA A 156 13.10 11.09 17.86
N VAL A 157 14.34 11.14 17.38
CA VAL A 157 15.39 10.22 17.82
C VAL A 157 16.10 10.82 19.03
N GLY A 158 15.80 10.30 20.23
CA GLY A 158 16.48 10.68 21.46
C GLY A 158 17.79 9.91 21.65
N GLU A 159 17.75 8.60 21.47
CA GLU A 159 18.93 7.74 21.63
C GLU A 159 19.03 6.71 20.50
N ARG A 160 20.22 6.16 20.31
CA ARG A 160 20.55 5.16 19.27
C ARG A 160 21.26 4.00 19.93
N VAL A 161 20.65 2.83 19.89
CA VAL A 161 21.19 1.61 20.50
C VAL A 161 21.61 0.65 19.40
N ARG A 162 22.88 0.23 19.41
CA ARG A 162 23.37 -0.78 18.47
C ARG A 162 23.03 -2.17 18.97
N VAL A 163 22.38 -2.96 18.13
CA VAL A 163 22.08 -4.37 18.37
C VAL A 163 23.11 -5.22 17.64
N TYR A 164 23.73 -6.15 18.35
CA TYR A 164 24.62 -7.15 17.79
C TYR A 164 23.87 -8.49 17.74
N HIS A 165 23.72 -9.07 16.55
CA HIS A 165 23.18 -10.41 16.43
C HIS A 165 24.28 -11.44 16.79
N ALA A 166 24.03 -12.25 17.82
CA ALA A 166 24.90 -13.36 18.16
C ALA A 166 24.66 -14.52 17.16
N GLY A 167 25.54 -14.66 16.17
CA GLY A 167 25.75 -15.89 15.41
C GLY A 167 24.66 -16.30 14.40
N VAL A 168 24.89 -15.96 13.13
CA VAL A 168 24.78 -16.93 12.04
C VAL A 168 26.11 -16.84 11.31
N ALA A 169 27.02 -17.77 11.62
CA ALA A 169 28.18 -18.00 10.77
C ALA A 169 27.67 -18.48 9.41
N LEU A 170 28.16 -17.86 8.33
CA LEU A 170 28.06 -18.43 6.99
C LEU A 170 28.80 -19.77 6.94
#